data_AF-A0A8S1T3A9-F1
#
_entry.id   AF-A0A8S1T3A9-F1
#
_cell.length_a   1.000
_cell.length_b   1.000
_cell.length_c   1.000
_cell.angle_alpha   90.00
_cell.angle_beta   90.00
_cell.angle_gamma   90.00
#
_symmetry.space_group_name_H-M   'P 1'
#
loop_
_entity.id
_entity.type
_entity.pdbx_description
1 polymer ?
#
loop_
_entity_poly.entity_id
_entity_poly.type
_entity_poly.pdbx_seq_one_letter_code
_entity_poly.pdbx_strand_id
1 'polypeptide(L)'
;MSEESQYSEHPGGWIEWFCAHEDHQFLCEVDDDYICDPFNLIGIKGKFNFFNEAINMILQPTSPEDQDLEDERFLEVYQEASDIYGLLHARFIFTSKGSAIMRERYLQGKFGHCPRIYCEKHNVIPIGLCEDLKTARIKVFCPRCEEVYMPKKKCADIDGAYFGKSFPQFLLMTYPDLHPKFQLLPDTQIQVDFEPTLFGFKIAGKQGSKMKKIEQQLQYNHIITQSNIQQIEQNIIKQEQKQYQIQKQQQQEQQDQQLHQQQQSDQNKEKPHKKKNKKKHKQ
;
A
#
# COMPACT_ATOMS: atom_id res chain seq x y z
N MET A 1 32.11 -24.58 26.49
CA MET A 1 32.67 -23.74 25.42
C MET A 1 31.82 -22.49 25.42
N SER A 2 32.39 -21.39 25.90
CA SER A 2 31.75 -20.08 25.95
C SER A 2 31.48 -19.62 24.52
N GLU A 3 30.21 -19.32 24.23
CA GLU A 3 29.81 -18.62 23.02
C GLU A 3 30.36 -17.19 23.12
N GLU A 4 31.55 -16.98 22.57
CA GLU A 4 32.06 -15.64 22.30
C GLU A 4 31.15 -15.00 21.26
N SER A 5 30.41 -13.99 21.71
CA SER A 5 29.59 -13.12 20.90
C SER A 5 30.49 -12.39 19.88
N GLN A 6 30.46 -12.82 18.62
CA GLN A 6 30.98 -12.05 17.49
C GLN A 6 30.07 -10.84 17.26
N TYR A 7 30.28 -9.77 18.03
CA TYR A 7 29.78 -8.45 17.67
C TYR A 7 30.88 -7.75 16.88
N SER A 8 30.66 -7.60 15.58
CA SER A 8 31.50 -6.83 14.69
C SER A 8 31.40 -5.35 15.04
N GLU A 9 32.53 -4.72 15.37
CA GLU A 9 32.71 -3.28 15.22
C GLU A 9 32.35 -2.93 13.77
N HIS A 10 31.14 -2.41 13.55
CA HIS A 10 30.72 -1.93 12.23
C HIS A 10 31.24 -0.49 12.07
N PRO A 11 32.21 -0.20 11.17
CA PRO A 11 32.78 1.13 11.01
C PRO A 11 31.84 2.11 10.26
N GLY A 12 30.53 1.87 10.30
CA GLY A 12 29.50 2.56 9.53
C GLY A 12 28.58 3.43 10.38
N GLY A 13 27.81 4.29 9.70
CA GLY A 13 26.75 5.08 10.34
C GLY A 13 25.53 4.26 10.74
N TRP A 14 24.53 4.92 11.34
CA TRP A 14 23.33 4.25 11.85
C TRP A 14 22.61 3.43 10.79
N ILE A 15 22.52 3.91 9.54
CA ILE A 15 21.82 3.22 8.44
C ILE A 15 22.50 1.90 8.07
N GLU A 16 23.83 1.91 7.92
CA GLU A 16 24.62 0.72 7.60
C GLU A 16 24.51 -0.30 8.73
N TRP A 17 24.71 0.16 9.97
CA TRP A 17 24.56 -0.67 11.16
C TRP A 17 23.14 -1.26 11.26
N PHE A 18 22.10 -0.45 11.07
CA PHE A 18 20.70 -0.89 11.13
C PHE A 18 20.40 -1.95 10.07
N CYS A 19 20.83 -1.74 8.83
CA CYS A 19 20.61 -2.69 7.74
C CYS A 19 21.46 -3.97 7.86
N ALA A 20 22.57 -3.93 8.59
CA ALA A 20 23.46 -5.07 8.80
C ALA A 20 22.91 -6.11 9.79
N HIS A 21 21.91 -5.75 10.61
CA HIS A 21 21.30 -6.68 11.57
C HIS A 21 20.77 -7.94 10.89
N GLU A 22 20.90 -9.10 11.56
CA GLU A 22 20.50 -10.39 11.01
C GLU A 22 19.01 -10.40 10.63
N ASP A 23 18.16 -9.70 11.39
CA ASP A 23 16.73 -9.65 11.16
C ASP A 23 16.32 -8.62 10.10
N HIS A 24 17.24 -7.74 9.67
CA HIS A 24 17.00 -6.64 8.73
C HIS A 24 17.44 -6.94 7.29
N GLN A 25 17.76 -8.20 6.97
CA GLN A 25 18.28 -8.65 5.67
C GLN A 25 17.47 -8.22 4.43
N PHE A 26 16.19 -7.86 4.59
CA PHE A 26 15.34 -7.43 3.48
C PHE A 26 15.44 -5.94 3.17
N LEU A 27 15.94 -5.13 4.09
CA LEU A 27 16.11 -3.70 3.89
C LEU A 27 17.27 -3.41 2.93
N CYS A 28 17.18 -2.28 2.26
CA CYS A 28 18.29 -1.63 1.59
C CYS A 28 18.62 -0.31 2.30
N GLU A 29 19.86 0.16 2.12
CA GLU A 29 20.32 1.43 2.63
C GLU A 29 19.68 2.57 1.83
N VAL A 30 18.94 3.43 2.51
CA VAL A 30 18.34 4.64 1.94
C VAL A 30 19.36 5.76 1.99
N ASP A 31 19.49 6.52 0.91
CA ASP A 31 20.46 7.63 0.87
C ASP A 31 20.10 8.76 1.84
N ASP A 32 21.12 9.34 2.47
CA ASP A 32 20.98 10.52 3.33
C ASP A 32 20.28 11.68 2.60
N ASP A 33 20.63 11.94 1.34
CA ASP A 33 19.99 12.97 0.49
C ASP A 33 18.48 12.74 0.34
N TYR A 34 18.05 11.47 0.23
CA TYR A 34 16.63 11.12 0.13
C TYR A 34 15.89 11.39 1.45
N ILE A 35 16.52 11.08 2.58
CA ILE A 35 15.99 11.29 3.93
C ILE A 35 15.93 12.79 4.26
N CYS A 36 16.91 13.57 3.81
CA CYS A 36 17.01 15.00 4.08
C CYS A 36 16.02 15.84 3.27
N ASP A 37 15.48 15.32 2.15
CA ASP A 37 14.47 16.01 1.35
C ASP A 37 13.11 16.08 2.08
N PRO A 38 12.62 17.28 2.46
CA PRO A 38 11.36 17.46 3.15
C PRO A 38 10.16 16.89 2.40
N PHE A 39 10.22 16.81 1.06
CA PHE A 39 9.14 16.24 0.24
C PHE A 39 8.91 14.76 0.57
N ASN A 40 9.99 14.00 0.77
CA ASN A 40 9.92 12.58 1.09
C ASN A 40 9.43 12.31 2.52
N LEU A 41 9.44 13.33 3.40
CA LEU A 41 9.00 13.25 4.80
C LEU A 41 7.50 13.61 4.99
N ILE A 42 6.81 14.05 3.94
CA ILE A 42 5.39 14.49 4.03
C ILE A 42 4.51 13.34 4.55
N GLY A 43 3.66 13.63 5.54
CA GLY A 43 2.75 12.66 6.14
C GLY A 43 3.40 11.67 7.12
N ILE A 44 4.72 11.72 7.30
CA ILE A 44 5.44 10.95 8.32
C ILE A 44 5.60 11.78 9.60
N LYS A 45 6.07 13.03 9.48
CA LYS A 45 6.37 13.91 10.62
C LYS A 45 5.27 14.04 11.69
N GLY A 46 4.01 14.08 11.28
CA GLY A 46 2.87 14.23 12.20
C GLY A 46 2.47 12.94 12.94
N LYS A 47 3.11 11.80 12.67
CA LYS A 47 2.79 10.50 13.28
C LYS A 47 3.65 10.17 14.51
N PHE A 48 4.71 10.93 14.77
CA PHE A 48 5.77 10.59 15.73
C PHE A 48 6.01 11.74 16.70
N ASN A 49 6.33 11.42 17.96
CA ASN A 49 6.52 12.41 19.01
C ASN A 49 7.94 12.99 19.00
N PHE A 50 8.93 12.14 18.74
CA PHE A 50 10.36 12.43 18.76
C PHE A 50 10.95 12.53 17.34
N PHE A 51 10.14 12.90 16.34
CA PHE A 51 10.52 12.87 14.92
C PHE A 51 11.88 13.52 14.63
N ASN A 52 12.16 14.70 15.19
CA ASN A 52 13.43 15.39 14.92
C ASN A 52 14.62 14.66 15.57
N GLU A 53 14.46 14.15 16.79
CA GLU A 53 15.49 13.36 17.49
C GLU A 53 15.75 12.05 16.73
N ALA A 54 14.69 11.40 16.26
CA ALA A 54 14.77 10.17 15.48
C ALA A 54 15.46 10.38 14.11
N ILE A 55 15.14 11.44 13.36
CA ILE A 55 15.83 11.77 12.10
C ILE A 55 17.32 12.06 12.36
N ASN A 56 17.63 12.81 13.41
CA ASN A 56 19.02 13.08 13.78
C ASN A 56 19.77 11.80 14.13
N MET A 57 19.12 10.83 14.78
CA MET A 57 19.68 9.51 15.07
C MET A 57 19.96 8.72 13.79
N ILE A 58 19.00 8.66 12.86
CA ILE A 58 19.15 7.94 11.59
C ILE A 58 20.33 8.47 10.77
N LEU A 59 20.55 9.79 10.78
CA LEU A 59 21.62 10.44 10.03
C LEU A 59 22.97 10.50 10.77
N GLN A 60 23.12 9.81 11.91
CA GLN A 60 24.40 9.78 12.61
C GLN A 60 25.44 8.99 11.81
N PRO A 61 26.68 9.51 11.68
CA PRO A 61 27.78 8.81 11.01
C PRO A 61 28.37 7.69 11.88
N THR A 62 27.88 7.50 13.10
CA THR A 62 28.31 6.47 14.05
C THR A 62 27.14 5.56 14.41
N SER A 63 27.41 4.29 14.68
CA SER A 63 26.45 3.38 15.28
C SER A 63 26.17 3.74 16.74
N PRO A 64 24.99 3.41 17.29
CA PRO A 64 24.74 3.46 18.72
C PRO A 64 25.75 2.64 19.53
N GLU A 65 26.08 3.08 20.74
CA GLU A 65 26.92 2.33 21.68
C GLU A 65 26.07 1.39 22.54
N ASP A 66 26.67 0.31 23.09
CA ASP A 66 25.94 -0.65 23.94
C ASP A 66 25.32 0.01 25.19
N GLN A 67 25.98 1.04 25.73
CA GLN A 67 25.48 1.80 26.87
C GLN A 67 24.21 2.58 26.54
N ASP A 68 24.06 3.03 25.29
CA ASP A 68 22.86 3.76 24.85
C ASP A 68 21.63 2.84 24.89
N LEU A 69 21.81 1.54 24.64
CA LEU A 69 20.73 0.55 24.64
C LEU A 69 20.17 0.25 26.03
N GLU A 70 20.86 0.67 27.10
CA GLU A 70 20.38 0.57 28.48
C GLU A 70 19.50 1.75 28.91
N ASP A 71 19.49 2.85 28.14
CA ASP A 71 18.68 4.05 28.44
C ASP A 71 17.26 3.92 27.86
N GLU A 72 16.24 3.95 28.74
CA GLU A 72 14.82 3.89 28.36
C GLU A 72 14.43 4.98 27.36
N ARG A 73 14.95 6.20 27.54
CA ARG A 73 14.67 7.32 26.63
C ARG A 73 15.29 7.09 25.26
N PHE A 74 16.50 6.53 25.22
CA PHE A 74 17.13 6.16 23.96
C PHE A 74 16.28 5.13 23.21
N LEU A 75 15.78 4.10 23.90
CA LEU A 75 14.95 3.06 23.31
C LEU A 75 13.63 3.60 22.73
N GLU A 76 13.01 4.61 23.36
CA GLU A 76 11.83 5.28 22.82
C GLU A 76 12.13 5.99 21.49
N VAL A 77 13.22 6.76 21.43
CA VAL A 77 13.64 7.45 20.19
C VAL A 77 14.06 6.44 19.13
N TYR A 78 14.77 5.38 19.51
CA TYR A 78 15.21 4.31 18.63
C TYR A 78 14.05 3.58 17.97
N GLN A 79 12.97 3.32 18.72
CA GLN A 79 11.77 2.70 18.18
C GLN A 79 11.09 3.59 17.13
N GLU A 80 10.99 4.90 17.37
CA GLU A 80 10.46 5.84 16.37
C GLU A 80 11.41 6.00 15.18
N ALA A 81 12.72 6.01 15.39
CA ALA A 81 13.73 6.05 14.33
C ALA A 81 13.61 4.83 13.40
N SER A 82 13.47 3.64 13.97
CA SER A 82 13.25 2.39 13.22
C SER A 82 11.98 2.45 12.38
N ASP A 83 10.87 2.92 12.97
CA ASP A 83 9.59 3.06 12.29
C ASP A 83 9.64 4.13 11.17
N ILE A 84 10.28 5.27 11.41
CA ILE A 84 10.47 6.34 10.44
C ILE A 84 11.33 5.87 9.26
N TYR A 85 12.48 5.23 9.55
CA TYR A 85 13.35 4.67 8.52
C TYR A 85 12.62 3.63 7.68
N GLY A 86 11.87 2.74 8.31
CA GLY A 86 11.06 1.76 7.62
C GLY A 86 10.01 2.37 6.69
N LEU A 87 9.30 3.41 7.13
CA LEU A 87 8.35 4.14 6.26
C LEU A 87 9.04 4.88 5.10
N LEU A 88 10.25 5.39 5.31
CA LEU A 88 11.05 6.01 4.24
C LEU A 88 11.55 4.96 3.25
N HIS A 89 12.00 3.81 3.74
CA HIS A 89 12.38 2.66 2.92
C HIS A 89 11.21 2.23 2.02
N ALA A 90 9.99 2.15 2.56
CA ALA A 90 8.79 1.81 1.80
C ALA A 90 8.53 2.75 0.62
N ARG A 91 8.93 4.02 0.72
CA ARG A 91 8.84 5.01 -0.37
C ARG A 91 10.06 4.93 -1.29
N PHE A 92 11.25 4.81 -0.72
CA PHE A 92 12.51 4.80 -1.44
C PHE A 92 12.60 3.66 -2.46
N ILE A 93 12.09 2.47 -2.13
CA ILE A 93 12.11 1.31 -3.04
C ILE A 93 11.25 1.50 -4.30
N PHE A 94 10.40 2.52 -4.37
CA PHE A 94 9.67 2.91 -5.58
C PHE A 94 10.44 3.91 -6.48
N THR A 95 11.55 4.46 -6.00
CA THR A 95 12.42 5.30 -6.82
C THR A 95 13.23 4.47 -7.81
N SER A 96 13.78 5.10 -8.83
CA SER A 96 14.68 4.44 -9.80
C SER A 96 15.91 3.82 -9.13
N LYS A 97 16.50 4.50 -8.13
CA LYS A 97 17.66 4.01 -7.40
C LYS A 97 17.29 2.86 -6.45
N GLY A 98 16.27 3.05 -5.61
CA GLY A 98 15.85 2.02 -4.65
C GLY A 98 15.38 0.74 -5.34
N SER A 99 14.58 0.85 -6.40
CA SER A 99 14.12 -0.31 -7.17
C SER A 99 15.25 -1.06 -7.86
N ALA A 100 16.28 -0.38 -8.35
CA ALA A 100 17.47 -1.00 -8.93
C ALA A 100 18.27 -1.80 -7.89
N ILE A 101 18.45 -1.25 -6.69
CA ILE A 101 19.11 -1.95 -5.57
C ILE A 101 18.33 -3.21 -5.20
N MET A 102 17.01 -3.08 -5.05
CA MET A 102 16.14 -4.21 -4.70
C MET A 102 16.10 -5.28 -5.80
N ARG A 103 16.16 -4.89 -7.08
CA ARG A 103 16.32 -5.81 -8.21
C ARG A 103 17.60 -6.64 -8.09
N GLU A 104 18.72 -5.99 -7.81
CA GLU A 104 20.00 -6.70 -7.67
C GLU A 104 19.96 -7.70 -6.51
N ARG A 105 19.43 -7.29 -5.35
CA ARG A 105 19.23 -8.18 -4.20
C ARG A 105 18.29 -9.35 -4.52
N TYR A 106 17.25 -9.12 -5.31
CA TYR A 106 16.34 -10.16 -5.79
C TYR A 106 17.06 -11.17 -6.69
N LEU A 107 17.86 -10.71 -7.66
CA LEU A 107 18.62 -11.58 -8.55
C LEU A 107 19.62 -12.46 -7.79
N GLN A 108 20.23 -11.91 -6.73
CA GLN A 108 21.13 -12.64 -5.83
C GLN A 108 20.41 -13.61 -4.86
N GLY A 109 19.08 -13.67 -4.87
CA GLY A 109 18.30 -14.53 -3.97
C GLY A 109 18.36 -14.10 -2.50
N LYS A 110 18.69 -12.83 -2.21
CA LYS A 110 18.84 -12.32 -0.82
C LYS A 110 17.53 -12.37 -0.03
N PHE A 111 16.40 -12.25 -0.72
CA PHE A 111 15.07 -12.35 -0.12
C PHE A 111 14.61 -13.80 0.14
N GLY A 112 15.42 -14.78 -0.27
CA GLY A 112 15.13 -16.19 -0.15
C GLY A 112 14.37 -16.75 -1.36
N HIS A 113 13.73 -17.88 -1.14
CA HIS A 113 13.16 -18.69 -2.21
C HIS A 113 11.78 -19.21 -1.84
N CYS A 114 10.96 -19.46 -2.85
CA CYS A 114 9.60 -19.96 -2.69
C CYS A 114 9.59 -21.28 -1.91
N PRO A 115 8.69 -21.46 -0.91
CA PRO A 115 8.57 -22.71 -0.19
C PRO A 115 7.93 -23.84 -1.01
N ARG A 116 7.21 -23.54 -2.10
CA ARG A 116 6.61 -24.57 -2.96
C ARG A 116 7.69 -25.33 -3.72
N ILE A 117 7.66 -26.66 -3.61
CA ILE A 117 8.57 -27.57 -4.31
C ILE A 117 8.55 -27.32 -5.83
N TYR A 118 7.36 -27.20 -6.40
CA TYR A 118 7.12 -26.96 -7.82
C TYR A 118 7.48 -25.55 -8.31
N CYS A 119 7.86 -24.65 -7.40
CA CYS A 119 8.47 -23.39 -7.80
C CYS A 119 9.99 -23.51 -7.98
N GLU A 120 10.58 -24.69 -7.77
CA GLU A 120 12.00 -24.96 -8.07
C GLU A 120 12.95 -23.94 -7.41
N LYS A 121 12.65 -23.56 -6.16
CA LYS A 121 13.39 -22.52 -5.43
C LYS A 121 13.43 -21.17 -6.15
N HIS A 122 12.38 -20.76 -6.83
CA HIS A 122 12.31 -19.42 -7.42
C HIS A 122 12.50 -18.32 -6.37
N ASN A 123 13.24 -17.26 -6.73
CA ASN A 123 13.47 -16.12 -5.85
C ASN A 123 12.13 -15.44 -5.50
N VAL A 124 12.04 -14.89 -4.29
CA VAL A 124 10.84 -14.21 -3.80
C VAL A 124 11.11 -12.73 -3.56
N ILE A 125 10.06 -11.93 -3.44
CA ILE A 125 10.14 -10.48 -3.25
C ILE A 125 9.48 -10.13 -1.92
N PRO A 126 10.07 -9.27 -1.07
CA PRO A 126 9.44 -8.84 0.18
C PRO A 126 8.14 -8.08 -0.08
N ILE A 127 7.13 -8.28 0.78
CA ILE A 127 5.83 -7.62 0.68
C ILE A 127 5.23 -7.36 2.06
N GLY A 128 4.64 -6.18 2.22
CA GLY A 128 3.76 -5.83 3.33
C GLY A 128 2.30 -6.15 3.04
N LEU A 129 1.56 -6.67 4.02
CA LEU A 129 0.10 -6.86 3.87
C LEU A 129 -0.71 -5.65 4.33
N CYS A 130 -0.07 -4.70 5.03
CA CYS A 130 -0.66 -3.44 5.47
C CYS A 130 0.28 -2.27 5.14
N GLU A 131 -0.28 -1.05 5.13
CA GLU A 131 0.50 0.20 5.07
C GLU A 131 0.61 0.84 6.46
N ASP A 132 -0.23 0.42 7.40
CA ASP A 132 -0.21 0.89 8.78
C ASP A 132 0.82 0.09 9.59
N LEU A 133 1.63 0.84 10.35
CA LEU A 133 2.61 0.29 11.28
C LEU A 133 1.95 -0.62 12.31
N LYS A 134 2.73 -1.58 12.80
CA LYS A 134 2.43 -2.53 13.88
C LYS A 134 1.22 -3.42 13.59
N THR A 135 0.81 -3.52 12.32
CA THR A 135 -0.36 -4.31 11.90
C THR A 135 0.03 -5.74 11.52
N ALA A 136 1.05 -5.88 10.66
CA ALA A 136 1.44 -7.18 10.14
C ALA A 136 2.93 -7.20 9.82
N ARG A 137 3.60 -8.27 10.24
CA ARG A 137 4.99 -8.53 9.87
C ARG A 137 5.14 -8.77 8.38
N ILE A 138 6.35 -8.55 7.88
CA ILE A 138 6.72 -8.80 6.49
C ILE A 138 6.42 -10.23 6.03
N LYS A 139 6.02 -10.34 4.76
CA LYS A 139 5.84 -11.59 4.02
C LYS A 139 6.72 -11.58 2.77
N VAL A 140 6.72 -12.68 2.05
CA VAL A 140 7.39 -12.79 0.75
C VAL A 140 6.42 -13.24 -0.33
N PHE A 141 6.44 -12.57 -1.47
CA PHE A 141 5.66 -12.88 -2.66
C PHE A 141 6.51 -13.70 -3.65
N CYS A 142 5.96 -14.80 -4.15
CA CYS A 142 6.60 -15.57 -5.21
C CYS A 142 6.03 -15.19 -6.59
N PRO A 143 6.83 -14.62 -7.50
CA PRO A 143 6.34 -14.28 -8.84
C PRO A 143 6.03 -15.49 -9.73
N ARG A 144 6.47 -16.71 -9.37
CA ARG A 144 6.21 -17.92 -10.17
C ARG A 144 4.84 -18.53 -9.90
N CYS A 145 4.41 -18.59 -8.64
CA CYS A 145 3.09 -19.11 -8.26
C CYS A 145 2.11 -18.02 -7.83
N GLU A 146 2.52 -16.76 -7.86
CA GLU A 146 1.70 -15.58 -7.56
C GLU A 146 1.03 -15.63 -6.18
N GLU A 147 1.72 -16.21 -5.20
CA GLU A 147 1.24 -16.39 -3.83
C GLU A 147 2.20 -15.76 -2.80
N VAL A 148 1.66 -15.46 -1.61
CA VAL A 148 2.38 -14.86 -0.48
C VAL A 148 2.65 -15.90 0.61
N TYR A 149 3.86 -15.89 1.16
CA TYR A 149 4.34 -16.82 2.17
C TYR A 149 4.99 -16.11 3.35
N MET A 150 5.13 -16.85 4.46
CA MET A 150 5.99 -16.43 5.57
C MET A 150 7.47 -16.62 5.18
N PRO A 151 8.35 -15.66 5.48
CA PRO A 151 9.79 -15.83 5.32
C PRO A 151 10.28 -17.02 6.16
N LYS A 152 11.22 -17.82 5.64
CA LYS A 152 11.79 -18.97 6.36
C LYS A 152 12.85 -18.58 7.39
N LYS A 153 13.54 -17.46 7.16
CA LYS A 153 14.59 -16.94 8.04
C LYS A 153 13.98 -16.07 9.15
N LYS A 154 14.73 -15.82 10.22
CA LYS A 154 14.35 -15.00 11.38
C LYS A 154 14.05 -13.52 11.08
N CYS A 155 14.12 -13.06 9.84
CA CYS A 155 13.67 -11.74 9.41
C CYS A 155 12.14 -11.48 9.54
N ALA A 156 11.43 -12.30 10.31
CA ALA A 156 9.99 -12.22 10.51
C ALA A 156 9.58 -11.10 11.48
N ASP A 157 10.51 -10.43 12.16
CA ASP A 157 10.20 -9.34 13.08
C ASP A 157 10.17 -7.95 12.43
N ILE A 158 10.53 -7.81 11.15
CA ILE A 158 10.33 -6.53 10.45
C ILE A 158 8.84 -6.28 10.20
N ASP A 159 8.40 -5.03 10.36
CA ASP A 159 7.09 -4.59 9.94
C ASP A 159 6.91 -4.65 8.41
N GLY A 160 5.79 -5.22 7.95
CA GLY A 160 5.48 -5.27 6.54
C GLY A 160 5.23 -3.89 5.92
N ALA A 161 4.80 -2.92 6.73
CA ALA A 161 4.58 -1.54 6.28
C ALA A 161 5.85 -0.90 5.69
N TYR A 162 7.04 -1.38 6.06
CA TYR A 162 8.32 -0.88 5.53
C TYR A 162 8.58 -1.24 4.06
N PHE A 163 7.72 -2.06 3.45
CA PHE A 163 7.79 -2.45 2.04
C PHE A 163 6.49 -2.13 1.30
N GLY A 164 5.37 -2.09 2.02
CA GLY A 164 4.06 -1.85 1.44
C GLY A 164 3.52 -3.01 0.61
N LYS A 165 2.28 -2.85 0.15
CA LYS A 165 1.51 -3.91 -0.54
C LYS A 165 1.87 -4.07 -2.01
N SER A 166 2.32 -2.98 -2.63
CA SER A 166 2.42 -2.89 -4.09
C SER A 166 3.82 -3.16 -4.62
N PHE A 167 4.84 -3.22 -3.74
CA PHE A 167 6.23 -3.27 -4.16
C PHE A 167 6.56 -4.45 -5.10
N PRO A 168 6.11 -5.70 -4.87
CA PRO A 168 6.41 -6.79 -5.81
C PRO A 168 5.86 -6.55 -7.21
N GLN A 169 4.63 -6.05 -7.31
CA GLN A 169 4.00 -5.78 -8.60
C GLN A 169 4.69 -4.62 -9.31
N PHE A 170 5.01 -3.55 -8.56
CA PHE A 170 5.79 -2.44 -9.08
C PHE A 170 7.15 -2.88 -9.64
N LEU A 171 7.88 -3.72 -8.89
CA LEU A 171 9.20 -4.23 -9.32
C LEU A 171 9.08 -5.04 -10.62
N LEU A 172 8.09 -5.93 -10.73
CA LEU A 172 7.87 -6.77 -11.92
C LEU A 172 7.39 -5.98 -13.14
N MET A 173 6.59 -4.92 -12.93
CA MET A 173 6.18 -4.01 -14.01
C MET A 173 7.35 -3.15 -14.49
N THR A 174 8.22 -2.71 -13.56
CA THR A 174 9.40 -1.90 -13.85
C THR A 174 10.48 -2.73 -14.57
N TYR A 175 10.62 -4.00 -14.21
CA TYR A 175 11.59 -4.94 -14.76
C TYR A 175 10.92 -6.22 -15.28
N PRO A 176 10.33 -6.19 -16.50
CA PRO A 176 9.61 -7.33 -17.06
C PRO A 176 10.47 -8.60 -17.22
N ASP A 177 11.78 -8.45 -17.37
CA ASP A 177 12.76 -9.55 -17.45
C ASP A 177 12.81 -10.42 -16.17
N LEU A 178 12.36 -9.88 -15.04
CA LEU A 178 12.26 -10.63 -13.79
C LEU A 178 11.04 -11.54 -13.73
N HIS A 179 10.02 -11.31 -14.56
CA HIS A 179 8.80 -12.11 -14.51
C HIS A 179 9.06 -13.51 -15.08
N PRO A 180 8.70 -14.58 -14.35
CA PRO A 180 8.99 -15.94 -14.78
C PRO A 180 8.44 -16.33 -16.16
N LYS A 181 7.36 -15.68 -16.66
CA LYS A 181 6.87 -15.90 -18.04
C LYS A 181 7.93 -15.64 -19.11
N PHE A 182 8.89 -14.75 -18.85
CA PHE A 182 10.00 -14.45 -19.76
C PHE A 182 11.27 -15.28 -19.47
N GLN A 183 11.28 -16.05 -18.37
CA GLN A 183 12.40 -16.93 -17.98
C GLN A 183 12.15 -18.40 -18.32
N LEU A 184 10.92 -18.78 -18.67
CA LEU A 184 10.59 -20.16 -19.03
C LEU A 184 11.05 -20.46 -20.46
N LEU A 185 11.85 -21.51 -20.61
CA LEU A 185 12.07 -22.12 -21.93
C LEU A 185 10.71 -22.68 -22.42
N PRO A 186 10.43 -22.63 -23.74
CA PRO A 186 9.16 -23.08 -24.32
C PRO A 186 8.71 -24.49 -23.91
N ASP A 187 9.66 -25.35 -23.55
CA ASP A 187 9.44 -26.76 -23.21
C ASP A 187 9.39 -27.05 -21.70
N THR A 188 9.55 -26.02 -20.86
CA THR A 188 9.44 -26.17 -19.40
C THR A 188 7.96 -26.15 -19.01
N GLN A 189 7.28 -27.29 -19.13
CA GLN A 189 5.97 -27.45 -18.50
C GLN A 189 6.15 -27.25 -16.99
N ILE A 190 5.76 -26.08 -16.47
CA ILE A 190 5.63 -25.88 -15.04
C ILE A 190 4.58 -26.90 -14.57
N GLN A 191 5.01 -27.98 -13.92
CA GLN A 191 4.09 -28.81 -13.15
C GLN A 191 3.64 -27.99 -11.95
N VAL A 192 2.54 -27.26 -12.11
CA VAL A 192 2.10 -26.29 -11.11
C VAL A 192 1.57 -26.98 -9.85
N ASP A 193 1.09 -28.22 -9.99
CA ASP A 193 0.30 -28.90 -8.97
C ASP A 193 0.93 -30.21 -8.52
N PHE A 194 0.93 -30.40 -7.20
CA PHE A 194 1.25 -31.68 -6.60
C PHE A 194 0.21 -32.73 -6.99
N GLU A 195 0.64 -33.86 -7.53
CA GLU A 195 -0.27 -34.97 -7.80
C GLU A 195 -0.17 -36.05 -6.72
N PRO A 196 -1.17 -36.18 -5.83
CA PRO A 196 -1.13 -37.19 -4.78
C PRO A 196 -1.38 -38.59 -5.38
N THR A 197 -0.42 -39.49 -5.16
CA THR A 197 -0.50 -40.89 -5.58
C THR A 197 -0.43 -41.84 -4.39
N LEU A 198 -1.16 -42.96 -4.46
CA LEU A 198 -1.05 -44.09 -3.55
C LEU A 198 -0.73 -45.35 -4.37
N PHE A 199 0.41 -46.01 -4.08
CA PHE A 199 0.92 -47.15 -4.87
C PHE A 199 1.05 -46.89 -6.38
N GLY A 200 1.39 -45.66 -6.76
CA GLY A 200 1.50 -45.26 -8.18
C GLY A 200 0.16 -44.91 -8.85
N PHE A 201 -0.97 -45.06 -8.15
CA PHE A 201 -2.29 -44.66 -8.65
C PHE A 201 -2.67 -43.27 -8.14
N LYS A 202 -3.18 -42.43 -9.03
CA LYS A 202 -3.72 -41.10 -8.68
C LYS A 202 -4.93 -41.26 -7.75
N ILE A 203 -4.98 -40.46 -6.69
CA ILE A 203 -6.11 -40.51 -5.76
C ILE A 203 -7.28 -39.70 -6.33
N ALA A 204 -8.40 -40.37 -6.62
CA ALA A 204 -9.60 -39.73 -7.15
C ALA A 204 -10.10 -38.56 -6.27
N GLY A 205 -10.41 -37.43 -6.89
CA GLY A 205 -10.90 -36.22 -6.21
C GLY A 205 -9.83 -35.40 -5.47
N LYS A 206 -8.58 -35.86 -5.42
CA LYS A 206 -7.44 -35.12 -4.85
C LYS A 206 -6.59 -34.55 -6.00
N GLN A 207 -6.63 -33.24 -6.19
CA GLN A 207 -5.87 -32.53 -7.24
C GLN A 207 -4.62 -31.83 -6.70
N GLY A 208 -4.17 -32.17 -5.48
CA GLY A 208 -3.10 -31.44 -4.80
C GLY A 208 -3.55 -30.09 -4.25
N SER A 209 -2.68 -29.08 -4.39
CA SER A 209 -2.87 -27.70 -3.92
C SER A 209 -4.31 -27.24 -4.14
N LYS A 210 -5.10 -27.16 -3.05
CA LYS A 210 -6.55 -26.86 -3.08
C LYS A 210 -6.92 -25.51 -3.74
N MET A 211 -5.93 -24.67 -4.08
CA MET A 211 -6.07 -23.32 -4.63
C MET A 211 -6.84 -23.26 -5.97
N LYS A 212 -6.62 -24.19 -6.91
CA LYS A 212 -7.28 -24.12 -8.24
C LYS A 212 -8.80 -24.19 -8.22
N LYS A 213 -9.40 -24.80 -7.20
CA LYS A 213 -10.87 -24.89 -7.09
C LYS A 213 -11.53 -23.56 -6.73
N ILE A 214 -10.78 -22.62 -6.15
CA ILE A 214 -11.29 -21.28 -5.79
C ILE A 214 -11.24 -20.33 -6.99
N GLU A 215 -10.25 -20.44 -7.89
CA GLU A 215 -10.14 -19.63 -9.12
C GLU A 215 -11.33 -19.81 -10.08
N GLN A 216 -11.95 -21.00 -10.12
CA GLN A 216 -13.14 -21.22 -10.94
C GLN A 216 -14.43 -20.66 -10.32
N GLN A 217 -14.45 -20.37 -9.02
CA GLN A 217 -15.63 -19.86 -8.31
C GLN A 217 -15.55 -18.37 -8.00
N LEU A 218 -14.35 -17.81 -7.88
CA LEU A 218 -14.14 -16.37 -7.78
C LEU A 218 -13.91 -15.83 -9.19
N GLN A 219 -14.97 -15.35 -9.85
CA GLN A 219 -14.82 -14.44 -10.97
C GLN A 219 -13.93 -13.28 -10.49
N TYR A 220 -12.69 -13.28 -11.00
CA TYR A 220 -11.66 -12.30 -10.72
C TYR A 220 -12.29 -10.90 -10.79
N ASN A 221 -12.21 -10.12 -9.70
CA ASN A 221 -12.60 -8.72 -9.71
C ASN A 221 -11.99 -8.09 -10.97
N HIS A 222 -12.85 -7.69 -11.89
CA HIS A 222 -12.48 -7.23 -13.22
C HIS A 222 -11.30 -6.28 -13.10
N ILE A 223 -10.16 -6.67 -13.68
CA ILE A 223 -9.04 -5.76 -13.95
C ILE A 223 -9.67 -4.50 -14.54
N ILE A 224 -9.40 -3.33 -13.95
CA ILE A 224 -9.86 -2.06 -14.49
C ILE A 224 -9.13 -1.86 -15.82
N THR A 225 -9.74 -2.34 -16.91
CA THR A 225 -9.29 -2.09 -18.27
C THR A 225 -9.65 -0.66 -18.65
N GLN A 226 -8.96 -0.09 -19.65
CA GLN A 226 -9.30 1.23 -20.22
C GLN A 226 -10.80 1.33 -20.58
N SER A 227 -11.42 0.24 -21.01
CA SER A 227 -12.86 0.19 -21.30
C SER A 227 -13.74 0.43 -20.08
N ASN A 228 -13.35 -0.04 -18.89
CA ASN A 228 -14.09 0.17 -17.65
C ASN A 228 -13.95 1.62 -17.17
N ILE A 229 -12.76 2.21 -17.33
CA ILE A 229 -12.51 3.63 -17.05
C ILE A 229 -13.39 4.49 -17.96
N GLN A 230 -13.41 4.23 -19.27
CA GLN A 230 -14.25 4.96 -20.22
C GLN A 230 -15.74 4.85 -19.90
N GLN A 231 -16.21 3.69 -19.44
CA GLN A 231 -17.61 3.53 -19.01
C GLN A 231 -17.92 4.32 -17.74
N ILE A 232 -17.01 4.34 -16.76
CA ILE A 232 -17.16 5.13 -15.53
C ILE A 232 -17.17 6.63 -15.87
N GLU A 233 -16.24 7.10 -16.70
CA GLU A 233 -16.20 8.48 -17.19
C GLU A 233 -17.49 8.87 -17.91
N GLN A 234 -18.01 8.01 -18.80
CA GLN A 234 -19.29 8.25 -19.46
C GLN A 234 -20.47 8.30 -18.49
N ASN A 235 -20.45 7.50 -17.43
CA ASN A 235 -21.49 7.49 -16.42
C ASN A 235 -21.44 8.76 -15.54
N ILE A 236 -20.24 9.24 -15.20
CA ILE A 236 -20.04 10.52 -14.49
C ILE A 236 -20.56 11.68 -15.36
N ILE A 237 -20.17 11.75 -16.62
CA ILE A 237 -20.64 12.79 -17.57
C ILE A 237 -22.17 12.77 -17.70
N LYS A 238 -22.78 11.59 -17.79
CA LYS A 238 -24.26 11.47 -17.83
C LYS A 238 -24.92 11.94 -16.55
N GLN A 239 -24.32 11.71 -15.38
CA GLN A 239 -24.84 12.18 -14.11
C GLN A 239 -24.74 13.71 -13.99
N GLU A 240 -23.61 14.30 -14.39
CA GLU A 240 -23.43 15.74 -14.43
C GLU A 240 -24.42 16.42 -15.37
N GLN A 241 -24.65 15.85 -16.56
CA GLN A 241 -25.66 16.34 -17.51
C GLN A 241 -27.08 16.28 -16.93
N LYS A 242 -27.43 15.19 -16.22
CA LYS A 242 -28.73 15.10 -15.53
C LYS A 242 -28.86 16.15 -14.44
N GLN A 243 -27.82 16.35 -13.62
CA GLN A 243 -27.86 17.39 -12.59
C GLN A 243 -28.00 18.79 -13.18
N TYR A 244 -27.29 19.09 -14.26
CA TYR A 244 -27.42 20.36 -14.97
C TYR A 244 -28.85 20.59 -15.51
N GLN A 245 -29.47 19.56 -16.08
CA GLN A 245 -30.86 19.64 -16.55
C GLN A 245 -31.85 19.89 -15.41
N ILE A 246 -31.69 19.20 -14.28
CA ILE A 246 -32.51 19.40 -13.08
C ILE A 246 -32.35 20.84 -12.56
N GLN A 247 -31.12 21.35 -12.49
CA GLN A 247 -30.86 22.73 -12.07
C GLN A 247 -31.53 23.75 -12.98
N LYS A 248 -31.48 23.52 -14.30
CA LYS A 248 -32.12 24.38 -15.29
C LYS A 248 -33.65 24.37 -15.16
N GLN A 249 -34.23 23.20 -14.90
CA GLN A 249 -35.67 23.05 -14.71
C GLN A 249 -36.14 23.74 -13.42
N GLN A 250 -35.39 23.61 -12.33
CA GLN A 250 -35.65 24.32 -11.08
C GLN A 250 -35.55 25.84 -11.23
N GLN A 251 -34.57 26.35 -12.00
CA GLN A 251 -34.48 27.79 -12.29
C GLN A 251 -35.67 28.29 -13.11
N GLN A 252 -36.15 27.50 -14.07
CA GLN A 252 -37.30 27.85 -14.89
C GLN A 252 -38.60 27.86 -14.06
N GLU A 253 -38.80 26.85 -13.20
CA GLU A 253 -39.93 26.82 -12.25
C GLU A 253 -39.91 28.01 -11.29
N GLN A 254 -38.73 28.43 -10.81
CA GLN A 254 -38.59 29.62 -9.97
C GLN A 254 -38.94 30.91 -10.72
N GLN A 255 -38.53 31.04 -11.99
CA GLN A 255 -38.90 32.18 -12.83
C GLN A 255 -40.40 32.23 -13.10
N ASP A 256 -41.02 31.08 -13.40
CA ASP A 256 -42.46 30.98 -13.61
C ASP A 256 -43.26 31.31 -12.35
N GLN A 257 -42.78 30.88 -11.17
CA GLN A 257 -43.39 31.25 -9.88
C GLN A 257 -43.27 32.75 -9.60
N GLN A 258 -42.13 33.39 -9.92
CA GLN A 258 -41.95 34.83 -9.78
C GLN A 258 -42.85 35.62 -10.72
N LEU A 259 -42.98 35.19 -11.97
CA LEU A 259 -43.92 35.77 -12.95
C LEU A 259 -45.37 35.64 -12.47
N HIS A 260 -45.75 34.49 -11.93
CA HIS A 260 -47.10 34.27 -11.41
C HIS A 260 -47.40 35.13 -10.17
N GLN A 261 -46.43 35.31 -9.27
CA GLN A 261 -46.55 36.23 -8.12
C GLN A 261 -46.66 37.70 -8.57
N GLN A 262 -45.90 38.12 -9.59
CA GLN A 262 -46.04 39.46 -10.17
C GLN A 262 -47.44 39.68 -10.75
N GLN A 263 -47.95 38.73 -11.55
CA GLN A 263 -49.30 38.82 -12.12
C GLN A 263 -50.41 38.86 -11.05
N GLN A 264 -50.29 38.08 -9.97
CA GLN A 264 -51.24 38.13 -8.84
C GLN A 264 -51.15 39.46 -8.06
N SER A 265 -49.96 40.03 -7.93
CA SER A 265 -49.76 41.33 -7.28
C SER A 265 -50.36 42.49 -8.09
N ASP A 266 -50.34 42.40 -9.42
CA ASP A 266 -50.95 43.39 -10.31
C ASP A 266 -52.49 43.27 -10.32
N GLN A 267 -53.04 42.04 -10.29
CA GLN A 267 -54.50 41.84 -10.16
C GLN A 267 -55.08 42.30 -8.80
N ASN A 268 -54.29 42.23 -7.71
CA ASN A 268 -54.73 42.70 -6.40
C ASN A 268 -54.67 44.23 -6.22
N LYS A 269 -53.96 44.96 -7.09
CA LYS A 269 -54.00 46.43 -7.11
C LYS A 269 -55.29 46.99 -7.75
N GLU A 270 -56.05 46.19 -8.48
CA GLU A 270 -57.26 46.63 -9.20
C GLU A 270 -58.59 46.45 -8.44
N LYS A 271 -58.59 45.99 -7.17
CA LYS A 271 -59.84 45.87 -6.38
C LYS A 271 -60.05 47.03 -5.38
N PRO A 272 -61.07 47.90 -5.55
CA PRO A 272 -61.28 49.03 -4.65
C PRO A 272 -61.96 48.65 -3.32
N HIS A 273 -61.37 49.09 -2.21
CA HIS A 273 -61.89 49.03 -0.84
C HIS A 273 -63.19 49.82 -0.64
N LYS A 274 -64.24 49.19 -0.08
CA LYS A 274 -65.31 49.89 0.67
C LYS A 274 -65.24 49.54 2.16
N LYS A 275 -64.92 50.56 2.97
CA LYS A 275 -64.78 50.56 4.43
C LYS A 275 -66.10 50.25 5.15
N LYS A 276 -66.03 49.52 6.27
CA LYS A 276 -66.95 49.71 7.41
C LYS A 276 -66.20 49.67 8.74
N ASN A 277 -66.05 50.84 9.35
CA ASN A 277 -65.68 51.03 10.75
C ASN A 277 -66.81 50.56 11.65
N LYS A 278 -66.51 49.77 12.68
CA LYS A 278 -67.30 49.80 13.94
C LYS A 278 -66.38 49.68 15.15
N LYS A 279 -66.62 50.62 16.06
CA LYS A 279 -65.87 50.92 17.28
C LYS A 279 -66.07 49.84 18.35
N LYS A 280 -64.98 49.59 19.07
CA LYS A 280 -64.85 49.34 20.52
C LYS A 280 -66.15 49.22 21.34
N HIS A 281 -66.27 48.15 22.11
CA HIS A 281 -66.63 48.26 23.53
C HIS A 281 -65.80 47.28 24.38
N LYS A 282 -65.23 47.84 25.46
CA LYS A 282 -64.55 47.17 26.57
C LYS A 282 -65.60 46.74 27.60
N GLN A 283 -65.56 45.48 28.00
CA GLN A 283 -65.48 44.91 29.36
C GLN A 283 -66.10 43.52 29.35
#